data_AF-T1GL82-F1
#
_entry.id   AF-T1GL82-F1
#
_cell.length_a   1.000
_cell.length_b   1.000
_cell.length_c   1.000
_cell.angle_alpha   90.00
_cell.angle_beta   90.00
_cell.angle_gamma   90.00
#
_symmetry.space_group_name_H-M   'P 1'
#
loop_
_entity.id
_entity.type
_entity.pdbx_description
1 polymer ?
#
loop_
_entity_poly.entity_id
_entity_poly.type
_entity_poly.pdbx_seq_one_letter_code
_entity_poly.pdbx_strand_id
1 'polypeptide(L)'
;MSQKVVLVTGGTGLVGKALEAVIKSEPRNDEVWHFLGSKDGNLCFNESNLNLVKMSQKVVLVTGGTGLVGKALEAVIKSEPRNDEVWHFLGSKDGNL
;
A
#
# COMPACT_ATOMS: atom_id res chain seq x y z
N MET A 1 5.49 -18.44 10.15
CA MET A 1 4.43 -17.43 10.40
C MET A 1 4.21 -16.66 9.11
N SER A 2 2.96 -16.41 8.71
CA SER A 2 2.64 -15.63 7.51
C SER A 2 2.92 -14.17 7.80
N GLN A 3 3.96 -13.59 7.21
CA GLN A 3 4.18 -12.15 7.28
C GLN A 3 3.27 -11.44 6.26
N LYS A 4 2.81 -10.24 6.58
CA LYS A 4 2.05 -9.39 5.66
C LYS A 4 2.92 -8.24 5.22
N VAL A 5 2.93 -7.96 3.92
CA VAL A 5 3.64 -6.81 3.37
C VAL A 5 2.61 -5.75 3.03
N VAL A 6 2.71 -4.58 3.67
CA VAL A 6 1.79 -3.46 3.48
C VAL A 6 2.50 -2.34 2.75
N LEU A 7 2.03 -2.02 1.54
CA LEU A 7 2.54 -0.93 0.72
C LEU A 7 1.61 0.27 0.81
N VAL A 8 2.13 1.45 1.15
CA VAL A 8 1.35 2.69 1.23
C VAL A 8 1.81 3.64 0.14
N THR A 9 1.01 3.83 -0.90
CA THR A 9 1.28 4.84 -1.93
C THR A 9 0.72 6.20 -1.51
N GLY A 10 1.49 7.26 -1.70
CA GLY A 10 1.16 8.58 -1.15
C GLY A 10 1.58 8.75 0.31
N GLY A 11 2.56 7.96 0.77
CA GLY A 11 3.08 7.93 2.13
C GLY A 11 3.59 9.28 2.65
N THR A 12 3.91 10.22 1.76
CA THR A 12 4.30 11.59 2.11
C THR A 12 3.13 12.54 2.39
N GLY A 13 1.91 12.14 2.03
CA GLY A 13 0.69 12.90 2.30
C GLY A 13 0.27 12.84 3.77
N LEU A 14 -0.69 13.68 4.16
CA LEU A 14 -1.18 13.79 5.54
C LEU A 14 -1.54 12.41 6.14
N VAL A 15 -2.33 11.62 5.41
CA VAL A 15 -2.78 10.29 5.86
C VAL A 15 -1.62 9.31 5.92
N GLY A 16 -0.73 9.31 4.91
CA GLY A 16 0.45 8.45 4.89
C GLY A 16 1.38 8.70 6.09
N LYS A 17 1.58 9.97 6.45
CA LYS A 17 2.39 10.38 7.60
C LYS A 17 1.74 10.05 8.95
N ALA A 18 0.42 10.22 9.06
CA ALA A 18 -0.31 9.82 10.26
C ALA A 18 -0.21 8.30 10.50
N LEU A 19 -0.38 7.51 9.42
CA LEU A 19 -0.27 6.06 9.49
C LEU A 19 1.16 5.61 9.83
N GLU A 20 2.17 6.25 9.24
CA GLU A 20 3.58 6.03 9.59
C GLU A 20 3.84 6.27 11.08
N ALA A 21 3.28 7.33 11.66
CA ALA A 21 3.43 7.65 13.08
C ALA A 21 2.80 6.58 13.98
N VAL A 22 1.58 6.13 13.66
CA VAL A 22 0.86 5.09 14.43
C VAL A 22 1.60 3.76 14.40
N ILE A 23 2.06 3.32 13.24
CA ILE A 23 2.80 2.05 13.11
C ILE A 23 4.15 2.11 13.82
N LYS A 24 4.79 3.29 13.86
CA LYS A 24 6.01 3.49 14.65
C LYS A 24 5.76 3.46 16.16
N SER A 25 4.61 3.94 16.64
CA SER A 25 4.24 3.85 18.06
C SER A 25 3.76 2.46 18.46
N GLU A 26 3.14 1.72 17.54
CA GLU A 26 2.56 0.39 17.78
C GLU A 26 3.06 -0.60 16.72
N PRO A 27 4.33 -1.04 16.80
CA PRO A 27 4.89 -1.94 15.81
C PRO A 27 4.22 -3.31 15.89
N ARG A 28 3.84 -3.84 14.72
CA ARG A 28 3.32 -5.21 14.58
C ARG A 28 4.40 -6.11 14.03
N ASN A 29 4.70 -7.21 14.74
CA ASN A 29 5.80 -8.12 14.39
C ASN A 29 5.50 -9.01 13.17
N ASP A 30 4.23 -9.09 12.78
CA ASP A 30 3.75 -9.87 11.63
C ASP A 30 3.53 -9.01 10.38
N GLU A 31 3.79 -7.70 10.44
CA GLU A 31 3.58 -6.77 9.33
C GLU A 31 4.87 -6.02 8.96
N VAL A 32 5.10 -5.85 7.67
CA VAL A 32 6.19 -5.03 7.14
C VAL A 32 5.58 -3.89 6.32
N TRP A 33 5.83 -2.66 6.76
CA TRP A 33 5.21 -1.46 6.17
C TRP A 33 6.21 -0.68 5.31
N HIS A 34 5.83 -0.41 4.06
CA HIS A 34 6.60 0.38 3.11
C HIS A 34 5.82 1.62 2.67
N PHE A 35 6.30 2.82 3.02
CA PHE A 35 5.68 4.09 2.66
C PHE A 35 6.38 4.69 1.44
N LEU A 36 5.65 4.87 0.34
CA LEU A 36 6.17 5.39 -0.92
C LEU A 36 5.66 6.81 -1.20
N GLY A 37 6.55 7.71 -1.56
CA GLY A 37 6.24 9.04 -2.05
C GLY A 37 5.95 9.08 -3.55
N SER A 38 5.48 10.22 -4.04
CA SER A 38 5.18 10.45 -5.46
C SER A 38 6.39 10.34 -6.39
N LYS A 39 7.62 10.42 -5.84
CA LYS A 39 8.88 10.25 -6.57
C LYS A 39 9.35 8.80 -6.66
N ASP A 40 8.82 7.92 -5.81
CA ASP A 40 9.15 6.49 -5.79
C ASP A 40 8.34 5.71 -6.85
N GLY A 41 7.99 6.39 -7.95
CA GLY A 41 7.00 6.01 -8.96
C GLY A 41 7.28 4.74 -9.77
N ASN A 42 8.18 3.87 -9.30
CA ASN A 42 8.28 2.50 -9.76
C ASN A 42 7.72 1.56 -8.69
N LEU A 43 6.42 1.26 -8.79
CA LEU A 43 5.71 0.33 -7.90
C LEU A 43 6.05 -1.15 -8.19
N CYS A 44 6.93 -1.44 -9.15
CA CYS A 44 7.45 -2.79 -9.36
C CYS A 44 8.46 -3.12 -8.26
N PHE A 45 8.00 -3.89 -7.27
CA PHE A 45 8.89 -4.58 -6.36
C PHE A 45 9.78 -5.51 -7.20
N ASN A 46 11.09 -5.28 -7.21
CA ASN A 46 12.01 -6.19 -7.87
C ASN A 46 12.00 -7.54 -7.14
N GLU A 47 12.07 -8.62 -7.91
CA GLU A 47 11.94 -10.01 -7.47
C GLU A 47 13.08 -10.47 -6.54
N SER A 48 13.95 -9.57 -6.10
CA SER A 48 15.13 -9.88 -5.29
C SER A 48 14.78 -10.42 -3.89
N ASN A 49 13.53 -10.24 -3.41
CA ASN A 49 13.00 -10.80 -2.16
C ASN A 49 11.86 -11.83 -2.38
N LEU A 50 11.77 -12.43 -3.57
CA LEU A 50 10.62 -13.22 -4.04
C LEU A 50 10.24 -14.43 -3.16
N ASN A 51 11.19 -15.03 -2.45
CA ASN A 51 10.93 -16.24 -1.66
C ASN A 51 10.16 -15.97 -0.35
N LEU A 52 10.32 -14.79 0.26
CA LEU A 52 9.53 -14.37 1.42
C LEU A 52 8.17 -13.82 1.02
N VAL A 53 8.12 -13.14 -0.13
CA VAL A 53 6.94 -12.44 -0.64
C VAL A 53 5.91 -13.40 -1.26
N LYS A 54 6.34 -14.53 -1.87
CA LYS A 54 5.41 -15.54 -2.45
C LYS A 54 4.49 -16.21 -1.43
N MET A 55 4.87 -16.27 -0.16
CA MET A 55 4.10 -16.87 0.93
C MET A 55 3.30 -15.85 1.75
N SER A 56 3.40 -14.57 1.38
CA SER A 56 2.91 -13.44 2.18
C SER A 56 1.75 -12.76 1.46
N GLN A 57 0.65 -12.50 2.16
CA GLN A 57 -0.44 -11.70 1.62
C GLN A 57 0.05 -10.26 1.44
N LYS A 58 0.01 -9.75 0.20
CA LYS A 58 0.39 -8.38 -0.12
C LYS A 58 -0.83 -7.50 0.01
N VAL A 59 -0.73 -6.45 0.83
CA VAL A 59 -1.78 -5.44 0.97
C VAL A 59 -1.25 -4.13 0.42
N VAL A 60 -1.97 -3.51 -0.51
CA VAL A 60 -1.62 -2.22 -1.09
C VAL A 60 -2.66 -1.19 -0.69
N LEU A 61 -2.24 -0.20 0.09
CA LEU A 61 -3.01 0.94 0.55
C LEU A 61 -2.71 2.15 -0.34
N VAL A 62 -3.73 2.64 -1.03
CA VAL A 62 -3.63 3.83 -1.89
C VAL A 62 -4.27 5.00 -1.18
N THR A 63 -3.46 5.88 -0.59
CA THR A 63 -3.95 7.12 0.02
C THR A 63 -4.21 8.16 -1.08
N GLY A 64 -5.40 8.75 -1.11
CA GLY A 64 -5.86 9.59 -2.22
C GLY A 64 -6.49 8.80 -3.37
N GLY A 65 -7.12 7.67 -3.08
CA GLY A 65 -7.77 6.77 -4.05
C GLY A 65 -8.84 7.43 -4.95
N THR A 66 -9.39 8.57 -4.52
CA THR A 66 -10.37 9.36 -5.30
C THR A 66 -9.72 10.34 -6.29
N GLY A 67 -8.41 10.58 -6.19
CA GLY A 67 -7.67 11.45 -7.10
C GLY A 67 -7.43 10.80 -8.47
N LEU A 68 -6.95 11.60 -9.42
CA LEU A 68 -6.68 11.16 -10.81
C LEU A 68 -5.78 9.90 -10.85
N VAL A 69 -4.70 9.90 -10.08
CA VAL A 69 -3.74 8.78 -10.02
C VAL A 69 -4.38 7.55 -9.34
N GLY A 70 -5.10 7.74 -8.24
CA GLY A 70 -5.79 6.65 -7.54
C GLY A 70 -6.83 5.95 -8.43
N LYS A 71 -7.60 6.73 -9.20
CA LYS A 71 -8.59 6.20 -10.15
C LYS A 71 -7.97 5.50 -11.36
N ALA A 72 -6.86 6.02 -11.88
CA ALA A 72 -6.12 5.34 -12.95
C ALA A 72 -5.58 3.99 -12.48
N LEU A 73 -5.01 3.94 -11.27
CA LEU A 73 -4.50 2.71 -10.68
C LEU A 73 -5.64 1.71 -10.38
N GLU A 74 -6.76 2.19 -9.83
CA GLU A 74 -7.96 1.37 -9.61
C GLU A 74 -8.47 0.74 -10.92
N ALA A 75 -8.45 1.50 -12.02
CA ALA A 75 -8.88 1.00 -13.33
C ALA A 75 -7.96 -0.12 -13.84
N VAL A 76 -6.63 0.06 -13.74
CA VAL A 76 -5.64 -0.95 -14.17
C VAL A 76 -5.77 -2.24 -13.36
N ILE A 77 -5.90 -2.14 -12.04
CA ILE A 77 -6.04 -3.33 -11.18
C ILE A 77 -7.36 -4.05 -11.41
N LYS A 78 -8.43 -3.31 -11.74
CA LYS A 78 -9.70 -3.94 -12.14
C LYS A 78 -9.63 -4.63 -13.50
N SER A 79 -8.84 -4.11 -14.45
CA SER A 79 -8.64 -4.79 -15.73
C SER A 79 -7.73 -6.01 -15.63
N GLU A 80 -6.76 -5.98 -14.70
CA GLU A 80 -5.76 -7.02 -14.53
C GLU A 80 -5.61 -7.39 -13.03
N PRO A 81 -6.57 -8.15 -12.46
CA PRO A 81 -6.53 -8.50 -11.05
C PRO A 81 -5.40 -9.48 -10.75
N ARG A 82 -4.68 -9.24 -9.64
CA ARG A 82 -3.66 -10.14 -9.11
C ARG A 82 -4.20 -10.88 -7.90
N ASN A 83 -4.12 -12.21 -7.91
CA ASN A 83 -4.73 -13.06 -6.87
C ASN A 83 -3.97 -13.03 -5.53
N ASP A 84 -2.72 -12.57 -5.52
CA ASP A 84 -1.84 -12.48 -4.35
C ASP A 84 -1.83 -11.09 -3.70
N GLU A 85 -2.55 -10.13 -4.26
CA GLU A 85 -2.58 -8.73 -3.82
C GLU A 85 -3.99 -8.28 -3.45
N VAL A 86 -4.13 -7.65 -2.28
CA VAL A 86 -5.36 -7.00 -1.84
C VAL A 86 -5.15 -5.49 -1.92
N TRP A 87 -5.96 -4.82 -2.73
CA TRP A 87 -5.86 -3.38 -2.96
C TRP A 87 -6.97 -2.62 -2.23
N HIS A 88 -6.59 -1.65 -1.40
CA HIS A 88 -7.49 -0.76 -0.67
C HIS A 88 -7.25 0.69 -1.10
N PHE A 89 -8.26 1.28 -1.74
CA PHE A 89 -8.23 2.67 -2.17
C PHE A 89 -8.92 3.54 -1.12
N LEU A 90 -8.14 4.39 -0.45
CA LEU A 90 -8.62 5.29 0.60
C LEU A 90 -8.78 6.70 0.03
N GLY A 91 -10.02 7.13 -0.14
CA GLY A 91 -10.40 8.49 -0.51
C GLY A 91 -10.55 9.41 0.70
N SER A 92 -10.53 10.72 0.45
CA SER A 92 -10.82 11.74 1.46
C SER A 92 -12.23 11.64 2.07
N LYS A 93 -13.16 10.94 1.40
CA LYS A 93 -14.50 10.66 1.91
C LYS A 93 -14.55 9.43 2.82
N ASP A 94 -13.53 8.57 2.77
CA ASP A 94 -13.42 7.38 3.61
C ASP A 94 -12.79 7.72 4.97
N GLY A 95 -12.07 8.85 5.03
CA GLY A 95 -11.63 9.46 6.28
C GLY A 95 -12.64 10.51 6.74
N ASN A 96 -13.70 10.09 7.42
CA ASN A 96 -14.38 11.00 8.34
C ASN A 96 -13.46 11.16 9.56
N LEU A 97 -12.48 12.06 9.44
CA LEU A 97 -11.64 12.58 10.53
C LEU A 97 -12.36 13.74 11.22
#